data_AF-A0A7C2W644-F1
#
_entry.id   AF-A0A7C2W644-F1
#
_cell.length_a   1.000
_cell.length_b   1.000
_cell.length_c   1.000
_cell.angle_alpha   90.00
_cell.angle_beta   90.00
_cell.angle_gamma   90.00
#
_symmetry.space_group_name_H-M   'P 1'
#
loop_
_entity.id
_entity.type
_entity.pdbx_description
1 polymer ?
#
loop_
_entity_poly.entity_id
_entity_poly.type
_entity_poly.pdbx_seq_one_letter_code
_entity_poly.pdbx_strand_id
1 'polypeptide(L)'
;MDLLSIYILNLIVTVGMFIVLIFRAWIELKNYKMMWKELEWKETYRAVGRILKAEKDLFTKVEGGEDLYKLLCEIFKVRED
;
A
#
# COMPACT_ATOMS: atom_id res chain seq x y z
N MET A 1 -21.16 15.34 -46.54
CA MET A 1 -20.92 14.33 -45.49
C MET A 1 -22.25 13.69 -45.17
N ASP A 2 -22.33 12.37 -45.26
CA ASP A 2 -23.55 11.63 -45.01
C ASP A 2 -23.91 11.71 -43.51
N LEU A 3 -25.19 11.82 -43.15
CA LEU A 3 -25.64 11.91 -41.76
C LEU A 3 -25.09 10.74 -40.92
N LEU A 4 -25.00 9.56 -41.52
CA LEU A 4 -24.38 8.36 -40.95
C LEU A 4 -22.93 8.59 -40.50
N SER A 5 -22.13 9.31 -41.30
CA SER A 5 -20.73 9.59 -40.97
C SER A 5 -20.61 10.46 -39.71
N ILE A 6 -21.54 11.40 -39.50
CA ILE A 6 -21.56 12.28 -38.32
C ILE A 6 -21.93 11.47 -37.07
N TYR A 7 -22.92 10.58 -37.15
CA TYR A 7 -23.29 9.70 -36.03
C TYR A 7 -22.15 8.74 -35.65
N ILE A 8 -21.48 8.14 -36.63
CA ILE A 8 -20.32 7.27 -36.40
C ILE A 8 -19.18 8.04 -35.73
N LEU A 9 -18.91 9.26 -36.20
CA LEU A 9 -17.88 10.11 -35.60
C LEU A 9 -18.21 10.45 -34.13
N ASN A 10 -19.46 10.80 -33.84
CA ASN A 10 -19.90 11.09 -32.46
C ASN A 10 -19.76 9.85 -31.55
N LEU A 11 -20.10 8.66 -32.07
CA LEU A 11 -19.93 7.40 -31.35
C LEU A 11 -18.46 7.16 -31.01
N ILE A 12 -17.55 7.33 -31.99
CA ILE A 12 -16.11 7.15 -31.78
C ILE A 12 -15.58 8.14 -30.74
N VAL A 13 -15.97 9.41 -30.80
CA VAL A 13 -15.58 10.44 -29.82
C VAL A 13 -16.08 10.07 -28.43
N THR A 14 -17.33 9.63 -28.31
CA THR A 14 -17.92 9.20 -27.04
C THR A 14 -17.17 8.02 -26.45
N VAL A 15 -16.89 6.99 -27.26
CA VAL A 15 -16.08 5.84 -26.85
C VAL A 15 -14.68 6.27 -26.41
N GLY A 16 -14.05 7.17 -27.15
CA GLY A 16 -12.74 7.75 -26.78
C GLY A 16 -12.78 8.43 -25.41
N MET A 17 -13.83 9.22 -25.13
CA MET A 17 -14.02 9.87 -23.83
C MET A 17 -14.14 8.83 -22.70
N PHE A 18 -14.90 7.75 -22.90
CA PHE A 18 -15.02 6.66 -21.93
C PHE A 18 -13.69 5.95 -21.68
N ILE A 19 -12.90 5.65 -22.72
CA ILE A 19 -11.60 5.01 -22.58
C ILE A 19 -10.67 5.86 -21.70
N VAL A 20 -10.63 7.18 -21.91
CA VAL A 20 -9.83 8.10 -21.11
C VAL A 20 -10.28 8.10 -19.64
N LEU A 21 -11.58 8.10 -19.38
CA LEU A 21 -12.12 8.05 -18.01
C LEU A 21 -11.79 6.73 -17.31
N ILE A 22 -11.94 5.60 -18.00
CA ILE A 22 -11.58 4.27 -17.48
C ILE A 22 -10.10 4.23 -17.14
N PHE A 23 -9.24 4.72 -18.03
CA PHE A 23 -7.80 4.72 -17.81
C PHE A 23 -7.39 5.60 -16.61
N ARG A 24 -8.02 6.78 -16.49
CA ARG A 24 -7.81 7.68 -15.35
C ARG A 24 -8.22 7.01 -14.02
N ALA A 25 -9.40 6.40 -13.97
CA ALA A 25 -9.87 5.67 -12.80
C ALA A 25 -8.97 4.46 -12.46
N TRP A 26 -8.46 3.77 -13.47
CA TRP A 26 -7.56 2.63 -13.28
C TRP A 26 -6.21 3.04 -12.68
N ILE A 27 -5.64 4.16 -13.14
CA ILE A 27 -4.41 4.73 -12.57
C ILE A 27 -4.66 5.15 -11.11
N GLU A 28 -5.77 5.82 -10.83
CA GLU A 28 -6.14 6.27 -9.50
C GLU A 28 -6.28 5.09 -8.53
N LEU A 29 -6.95 4.01 -8.95
CA LEU A 29 -7.08 2.79 -8.17
C LEU A 29 -5.71 2.13 -7.89
N LYS A 30 -4.82 2.09 -8.91
CA LYS A 30 -3.48 1.52 -8.76
C LYS A 30 -2.64 2.32 -7.76
N ASN A 31 -2.71 3.65 -7.82
CA ASN A 31 -2.04 4.54 -6.86
C ASN A 31 -2.60 4.38 -5.44
N TYR A 32 -3.93 4.28 -5.30
CA TYR A 32 -4.56 4.10 -4.00
C TYR A 32 -4.11 2.79 -3.34
N LYS A 33 -4.04 1.69 -4.10
CA LYS A 33 -3.55 0.39 -3.60
C LYS A 33 -2.10 0.44 -3.14
N MET A 34 -1.27 1.27 -3.77
CA MET A 34 0.14 1.45 -3.39
C MET A 34 0.27 2.26 -2.09
N MET A 35 -0.46 3.39 -1.99
CA MET A 35 -0.53 4.17 -0.75
C MET A 35 -1.09 3.37 0.42
N TRP A 36 -2.10 2.54 0.18
CA TRP A 36 -2.72 1.73 1.23
C TRP A 36 -1.74 0.71 1.82
N LYS A 37 -0.92 0.07 0.98
CA LYS A 37 0.15 -0.83 1.46
C LYS A 37 1.20 -0.11 2.31
N GLU A 38 1.56 1.12 1.96
CA GLU A 38 2.48 1.91 2.78
C GLU A 38 1.87 2.31 4.13
N LEU A 39 0.57 2.63 4.15
CA LEU A 39 -0.19 2.92 5.37
C LEU A 39 -0.30 1.70 6.28
N GLU A 40 -0.66 0.53 5.73
CA GLU A 40 -0.70 -0.73 6.49
C GLU A 40 0.67 -1.10 7.06
N TRP A 41 1.75 -0.86 6.31
CA TRP A 41 3.11 -1.05 6.82
C TRP A 41 3.40 -0.11 7.99
N LYS A 42 3.08 1.19 7.91
CA LYS A 42 3.29 2.10 9.04
C LYS A 42 2.51 1.70 10.29
N GLU A 43 1.25 1.27 10.12
CA GLU A 43 0.40 0.84 11.22
C GLU A 43 0.96 -0.45 11.88
N THR A 44 1.32 -1.44 11.05
CA THR A 44 1.86 -2.73 11.49
C THR A 44 3.20 -2.56 12.20
N TYR A 45 4.12 -1.76 11.65
CA TYR A 45 5.42 -1.50 12.28
C TYR A 45 5.25 -0.83 13.65
N ARG A 46 4.30 0.10 13.79
CA ARG A 46 4.02 0.77 15.07
C ARG A 46 3.37 -0.15 16.09
N ALA A 47 2.49 -1.07 15.66
CA ALA A 47 1.89 -2.06 16.53
C ALA A 47 2.94 -3.08 17.02
N VAL A 48 3.74 -3.62 16.10
CA VAL A 48 4.79 -4.58 16.42
C VAL A 48 5.85 -3.96 17.31
N GLY A 49 6.28 -2.72 17.07
CA GLY A 49 7.23 -2.04 17.96
C GLY A 49 6.74 -1.88 19.40
N ARG A 50 5.43 -1.68 19.60
CA ARG A 50 4.83 -1.63 20.95
C ARG A 50 4.81 -3.00 21.62
N ILE A 51 4.47 -4.05 20.87
CA ILE A 51 4.47 -5.43 21.36
C ILE A 51 5.88 -5.86 21.73
N LEU A 52 6.86 -5.58 20.85
CA LEU A 52 8.26 -5.93 21.07
C LEU A 52 8.80 -5.26 22.34
N LYS A 53 8.50 -3.97 22.55
CA LYS A 53 8.90 -3.25 23.77
C LYS A 53 8.23 -3.82 25.04
N ALA A 54 6.98 -4.28 24.94
CA ALA A 54 6.26 -4.88 26.06
C ALA A 54 6.73 -6.31 26.40
N GLU A 55 7.12 -7.09 25.40
CA GLU A 55 7.55 -8.47 25.56
C GLU A 55 9.08 -8.64 25.66
N LYS A 56 9.85 -7.54 25.75
CA LYS A 56 11.31 -7.55 25.91
C LYS A 56 11.78 -8.47 27.04
N ASP A 57 11.06 -8.49 28.16
CA ASP A 57 11.34 -9.35 29.33
C ASP A 57 11.12 -10.85 29.03
N LEU A 58 10.19 -11.16 28.12
CA LEU A 58 9.88 -12.53 27.72
C LEU A 58 10.94 -13.07 26.74
N PHE A 59 11.39 -12.23 25.80
CA PHE A 59 12.45 -12.59 24.85
C PHE A 59 13.81 -12.75 25.52
N THR A 60 14.14 -11.92 26.51
CA THR A 60 15.42 -12.02 27.25
C THR A 60 15.51 -13.26 28.17
N LYS A 61 14.39 -13.92 28.47
CA LYS A 61 14.35 -15.16 29.26
C LYS A 61 14.52 -16.44 28.45
N VAL A 62 14.51 -16.35 27.12
CA VAL A 62 14.66 -17.50 26.22
C VAL A 62 16.12 -17.58 25.75
N GLU A 63 16.73 -18.77 25.74
CA GLU A 63 18.07 -18.97 25.18
C GLU A 63 18.12 -18.52 23.71
N GLY A 64 19.02 -17.56 23.41
CA GLY A 64 19.13 -16.93 22.08
C GLY A 64 18.06 -15.88 21.77
N GLY A 65 17.17 -15.57 22.72
CA GLY A 65 16.10 -14.61 22.52
C GLY A 65 16.55 -13.14 22.49
N GLU A 66 17.74 -12.81 23.01
CA GLU A 66 18.34 -11.48 22.84
C GLU A 66 18.71 -11.17 21.39
N ASP A 67 19.29 -12.13 20.67
CA ASP A 67 19.64 -11.98 19.26
C ASP A 67 18.38 -11.86 18.39
N LEU A 68 17.34 -12.64 18.72
CA LEU A 68 16.04 -12.57 18.06
C LEU A 68 15.37 -11.20 18.31
N TYR A 69 15.40 -10.70 19.54
CA TYR A 69 14.87 -9.39 19.90
C TYR A 69 15.60 -8.27 19.14
N LYS A 70 16.93 -8.33 19.06
CA LYS A 70 17.75 -7.35 18.37
C LYS A 70 17.50 -7.33 16.87
N LEU A 71 17.39 -8.51 16.25
CA LEU A 71 17.02 -8.67 14.84
C LEU A 71 15.62 -8.08 14.56
N LEU A 72 14.65 -8.36 15.42
CA LEU A 72 13.29 -7.82 15.30
C LEU A 72 13.28 -6.29 15.47
N CYS A 73 14.02 -5.73 16.42
CA CYS A 73 14.18 -4.28 16.57
C CYS A 73 14.77 -3.63 15.31
N GLU A 74 15.75 -4.26 14.67
CA GLU A 74 16.40 -3.77 13.45
C GLU A 74 15.46 -3.84 12.23
N ILE A 75 14.75 -4.96 12.05
CA ILE A 75 13.76 -5.14 10.98
C ILE A 75 12.64 -4.09 11.09
N PHE A 76 12.13 -3.86 12.31
CA PHE A 76 11.02 -2.93 12.54
C PHE A 76 11.47 -1.47 12.78
N LYS A 77 12.77 -1.17 12.68
CA LYS A 77 13.37 0.16 12.97
C LYS A 77 12.81 0.78 14.25
N VAL A 78 12.62 -0.04 15.28
CA VAL A 78 12.11 0.44 16.57
C VAL A 78 13.24 1.26 17.21
N ARG A 79 12.98 2.55 17.48
CA ARG A 79 13.92 3.33 18.29
C ARG A 79 13.84 2.80 19.71
N GLU A 80 14.91 2.13 20.14
CA GLU A 80 15.13 1.85 21.56
C GLU A 80 15.50 3.18 22.25
N ASP A 81 14.47 3.95 22.60
CA ASP A 81 14.53 4.99 23.62
C ASP A 81 14.21 4.39 25.00
#